data_AF-A0A2N1QFH2-F1
#
_entry.id   AF-A0A2N1QFH2-F1
#
_cell.length_a   1.000
_cell.length_b   1.000
_cell.length_c   1.000
_cell.angle_alpha   90.00
_cell.angle_beta   90.00
_cell.angle_gamma   90.00
#
_symmetry.space_group_name_H-M   'P 1'
#
loop_
_entity.id
_entity.type
_entity.pdbx_description
1 polymer ?
#
loop_
_entity_poly.entity_id
_entity_poly.type
_entity_poly.pdbx_seq_one_letter_code
_entity_poly.pdbx_strand_id
1 'polypeptide(L)'
;MKEITYNQYREYVKINPTVKIGDTLIEIDKKLSFSRFAPSSFAPQTTTVWSFPDRGDWATHKGNYRGNWSPYIPRNLILRYTAPGDLVLDQMAGSGTTAVECK
;
A
#
# COMPACT_ATOMS: atom_id res chain seq x y z
N MET A 1 16.93 14.12 -12.02
CA MET A 1 16.36 12.76 -11.85
C MET A 1 16.23 12.15 -13.24
N LYS A 2 16.56 10.87 -13.42
CA LYS A 2 16.37 10.17 -14.71
C LYS A 2 15.04 9.42 -14.65
N GLU A 3 14.19 9.61 -15.65
CA GLU A 3 12.95 8.84 -15.77
C GLU A 3 13.26 7.35 -15.97
N ILE A 4 12.51 6.50 -15.26
CA ILE A 4 12.53 5.05 -15.43
C ILE A 4 11.18 4.64 -16.00
N THR A 5 11.19 4.00 -17.16
CA THR A 5 9.97 3.59 -17.86
C THR A 5 9.46 2.24 -17.34
N TYR A 6 8.18 1.96 -17.60
CA TYR A 6 7.58 0.67 -17.26
C TYR A 6 8.30 -0.50 -17.96
N ASN A 7 8.72 -0.34 -19.21
CA ASN A 7 9.46 -1.38 -19.93
C ASN A 7 10.82 -1.66 -19.29
N GLN A 8 11.54 -0.62 -18.85
CA GLN A 8 12.80 -0.79 -18.12
C GLN A 8 12.60 -1.53 -16.80
N TYR A 9 11.53 -1.22 -16.06
CA TYR A 9 11.13 -1.96 -14.87
C TYR A 9 10.87 -3.44 -15.20
N ARG A 10 10.11 -3.73 -16.26
CA ARG A 10 9.79 -5.11 -16.68
C ARG A 10 11.03 -5.92 -17.05
N GLU A 11 12.03 -5.32 -17.70
CA GLU A 11 13.30 -6.00 -17.96
C GLU A 11 14.09 -6.22 -16.67
N TYR A 12 14.14 -5.23 -15.77
CA TYR A 12 14.84 -5.34 -14.49
C TYR A 12 14.33 -6.52 -13.64
N VAL A 13 13.01 -6.66 -13.49
CA VAL A 13 12.42 -7.70 -12.63
C VAL A 13 12.59 -9.12 -13.16
N LYS A 14 12.79 -9.31 -14.48
CA LYS A 14 13.09 -10.64 -15.05
C LYS A 14 14.42 -11.21 -14.56
N ILE A 15 15.39 -10.33 -14.34
CA ILE A 15 16.76 -10.69 -13.94
C ILE A 15 16.97 -10.56 -12.43
N ASN A 16 16.16 -9.74 -11.76
CA ASN A 16 16.27 -9.42 -10.34
C ASN A 16 14.97 -9.80 -9.62
N PRO A 17 14.81 -11.06 -9.18
CA PRO A 17 13.58 -11.51 -8.50
C PRO A 17 13.44 -10.93 -7.09
N THR A 18 14.50 -10.34 -6.54
CA THR A 18 14.51 -9.70 -5.23
C THR A 18 15.21 -8.34 -5.28
N VAL A 19 14.82 -7.44 -4.37
CA VAL A 19 15.48 -6.17 -4.11
C VAL A 19 15.76 -6.03 -2.62
N LYS A 20 16.91 -5.47 -2.26
CA LYS A 20 17.25 -5.13 -0.88
C LYS A 20 17.03 -3.65 -0.64
N ILE A 21 16.22 -3.30 0.35
CA ILE A 21 15.96 -1.92 0.79
C ILE A 21 16.37 -1.80 2.26
N GLY A 22 17.46 -1.07 2.53
CA GLY A 22 18.09 -1.10 3.85
C GLY A 22 18.52 -2.52 4.20
N ASP A 23 18.05 -3.05 5.32
CA ASP A 23 18.31 -4.43 5.75
C ASP A 23 17.21 -5.42 5.34
N THR A 24 16.16 -4.94 4.65
CA THR A 24 15.01 -5.78 4.26
C THR A 24 15.17 -6.30 2.84
N LEU A 25 15.05 -7.62 2.65
CA LEU A 25 14.97 -8.26 1.35
C LEU A 25 13.49 -8.41 0.92
N ILE A 26 13.17 -8.01 -0.31
CA ILE A 26 11.81 -8.00 -0.85
C ILE A 26 11.78 -8.80 -2.16
N GLU A 27 10.88 -9.78 -2.27
CA GLU A 27 10.59 -10.52 -3.51
C GLU A 27 9.65 -9.69 -4.41
N ILE A 28 9.99 -9.56 -5.70
CA ILE A 28 9.23 -8.70 -6.65
C ILE A 28 8.22 -9.50 -7.48
N ASP A 29 8.52 -10.74 -7.85
CA ASP A 29 7.70 -11.53 -8.79
C ASP A 29 6.85 -12.63 -8.13
N LYS A 30 6.28 -12.33 -6.96
CA LYS A 30 5.31 -13.23 -6.35
C LYS A 30 3.96 -12.99 -7.02
N LYS A 31 3.36 -14.01 -7.64
CA LYS A 31 1.92 -13.98 -7.96
C LYS A 31 1.16 -13.81 -6.65
N LEU A 32 0.74 -12.58 -6.37
CA LEU A 32 -0.02 -12.26 -5.18
C LEU A 32 -1.47 -12.69 -5.41
N SER A 33 -1.94 -13.66 -4.63
CA SER A 33 -3.35 -14.01 -4.54
C SER A 33 -3.89 -13.52 -3.21
N PHE A 34 -4.92 -12.70 -3.24
CA PHE A 34 -5.65 -12.26 -2.06
C PHE A 34 -7.14 -12.21 -2.40
N SER A 35 -7.97 -12.52 -1.42
CA SER A 35 -9.42 -12.69 -1.61
C SER A 35 -10.21 -11.39 -1.40
N ARG A 36 -9.61 -10.38 -0.76
CA ARG A 36 -10.29 -9.15 -0.35
C ARG A 36 -9.41 -7.92 -0.57
N PHE A 37 -9.99 -6.83 -1.08
CA PHE A 37 -9.36 -5.51 -1.22
C PHE A 37 -9.75 -4.53 -0.09
N ALA A 38 -10.67 -4.94 0.77
CA ALA A 38 -11.21 -4.14 1.86
C ALA A 38 -11.54 -5.05 3.05
N PRO A 39 -11.56 -4.53 4.28
CA PRO A 39 -12.09 -5.28 5.42
C PRO A 39 -13.61 -5.45 5.27
N SER A 40 -14.15 -6.52 5.83
CA SER A 40 -15.59 -6.84 5.75
C SER A 40 -16.48 -5.86 6.52
N SER A 41 -15.95 -5.20 7.56
CA SER A 41 -16.70 -4.36 8.48
C SER A 41 -16.03 -3.00 8.74
N PHE A 42 -15.66 -2.28 7.68
CA PHE A 42 -15.13 -0.92 7.84
C PHE A 42 -16.20 0.05 8.34
N ALA A 43 -15.91 0.76 9.43
CA ALA A 43 -16.70 1.89 9.91
C ALA A 43 -15.86 3.19 9.86
N PRO A 44 -16.31 4.24 9.17
CA PRO A 44 -15.61 5.52 9.14
C PRO A 44 -15.42 6.11 10.54
N GLN A 45 -14.21 6.57 10.85
CA GLN A 45 -13.90 7.20 12.14
C GLN A 45 -14.12 8.71 12.05
N THR A 46 -15.13 9.24 12.73
CA THR A 46 -15.62 10.63 12.58
C THR A 46 -15.10 11.63 13.62
N THR A 47 -14.46 11.15 14.68
CA THR A 47 -13.87 11.99 15.73
C THR A 47 -12.45 12.44 15.36
N THR A 48 -11.75 13.12 16.26
CA THR A 48 -10.36 13.56 16.08
C THR A 48 -9.32 12.60 16.65
N VAL A 49 -9.75 11.55 17.37
CA VAL A 49 -8.88 10.55 18.00
C VAL A 49 -9.35 9.17 17.58
N TRP A 50 -8.49 8.41 16.92
CA TRP A 50 -8.81 7.09 16.35
C TRP A 50 -7.96 6.00 16.98
N SER A 51 -8.56 4.84 17.18
CA SER A 51 -7.88 3.64 17.66
C SER A 51 -8.08 2.51 16.66
N PHE A 52 -6.97 1.92 16.19
CA PHE A 52 -6.95 0.77 15.30
C PHE A 52 -6.07 -0.31 15.94
N PRO A 53 -6.63 -1.15 16.84
CA PRO A 53 -5.85 -2.19 17.51
C PRO A 53 -5.30 -3.21 16.52
N ASP A 54 -6.05 -3.47 15.45
CA ASP A 54 -5.64 -4.32 14.35
C ASP A 54 -5.11 -3.51 13.16
N ARG A 55 -4.09 -4.07 12.50
CA ARG A 55 -3.49 -3.49 11.30
C ARG A 55 -4.14 -3.97 10.00
N GLY A 56 -5.16 -4.81 10.06
CA GLY A 56 -5.81 -5.37 8.88
C GLY A 56 -4.96 -6.40 8.14
N ASP A 57 -5.62 -7.27 7.38
CA ASP A 57 -5.02 -8.43 6.72
C ASP A 57 -5.45 -8.59 5.25
N TRP A 58 -6.05 -7.56 4.66
CA TRP A 58 -6.55 -7.60 3.28
C TRP A 58 -5.49 -7.17 2.26
N ALA A 59 -5.78 -7.47 1.00
CA ALA A 59 -4.93 -7.19 -0.15
C ALA A 59 -3.49 -7.67 0.08
N THR A 60 -2.53 -6.75 0.11
CA THR A 60 -1.10 -7.03 0.23
C THR A 60 -0.50 -6.38 1.48
N HIS A 61 -1.33 -5.96 2.44
CA HIS A 61 -0.87 -5.36 3.69
C HIS A 61 -0.13 -6.41 4.54
N LYS A 62 1.12 -6.12 4.90
CA LYS A 62 1.96 -7.03 5.71
C LYS A 62 2.57 -6.40 6.96
N GLY A 63 2.54 -5.07 7.08
CA GLY A 63 3.07 -4.36 8.25
C GLY A 63 4.59 -4.50 8.49
N ASN A 64 5.36 -5.05 7.56
CA ASN A 64 6.78 -5.40 7.71
C ASN A 64 7.76 -4.30 7.22
N TYR A 65 7.24 -3.14 6.80
CA TYR A 65 8.06 -1.98 6.44
C TYR A 65 8.19 -1.02 7.63
N ARG A 66 9.38 -0.52 7.92
CA ARG A 66 9.59 0.38 9.07
C ARG A 66 8.81 1.69 8.88
N GLY A 67 8.03 2.08 9.89
CA GLY A 67 7.27 3.33 9.86
C GLY A 67 6.03 3.29 8.95
N ASN A 68 5.50 2.10 8.64
CA ASN A 68 4.19 2.00 8.00
C ASN A 68 3.07 2.43 8.96
N TRP A 69 1.97 2.91 8.36
CA TRP A 69 0.72 3.16 9.06
C TRP A 69 -0.32 2.05 8.83
N SER A 70 -1.27 1.95 9.76
CA SER A 70 -2.41 1.04 9.62
C SER A 70 -3.25 1.41 8.40
N PRO A 71 -3.64 0.45 7.53
CA PRO A 71 -4.41 0.71 6.30
C PRO A 71 -5.78 1.31 6.57
N TYR A 72 -6.33 1.16 7.78
CA TYR A 72 -7.54 1.85 8.19
C TYR A 72 -7.43 3.38 8.15
N ILE A 73 -6.23 3.94 8.36
CA ILE A 73 -5.99 5.39 8.34
C ILE A 73 -6.15 5.97 6.93
N PRO A 74 -5.37 5.53 5.91
CA PRO A 74 -5.58 5.99 4.53
C PRO A 74 -6.99 5.69 4.05
N ARG A 75 -7.58 4.53 4.39
CA ARG A 75 -8.96 4.21 4.01
C ARG A 75 -9.95 5.25 4.49
N ASN A 76 -9.85 5.65 5.76
CA ASN A 76 -10.75 6.63 6.35
C ASN A 76 -10.59 8.03 5.69
N LEU A 77 -9.36 8.41 5.35
CA LEU A 77 -9.08 9.68 4.70
C LEU A 77 -9.54 9.69 3.24
N ILE A 78 -9.18 8.67 2.45
CA ILE A 78 -9.54 8.54 1.04
C ILE A 78 -11.06 8.53 0.89
N LEU A 79 -11.77 7.66 1.62
CA LEU A 79 -13.24 7.59 1.54
C LEU A 79 -13.95 8.87 2.00
N ARG A 80 -13.30 9.69 2.83
CA ARG A 80 -13.87 10.95 3.31
C ARG A 80 -13.66 12.10 2.35
N TYR A 81 -12.48 12.18 1.74
CA TYR A 81 -12.02 13.39 1.06
C TYR A 81 -11.85 13.22 -0.46
N THR A 82 -12.19 12.06 -1.01
CA THR A 82 -12.09 11.77 -2.44
C THR A 82 -13.28 10.95 -2.94
N ALA A 83 -13.47 10.91 -4.25
CA ALA A 83 -14.42 10.07 -4.95
C ALA A 83 -13.69 9.04 -5.84
N PRO A 84 -14.34 7.93 -6.21
CA PRO A 84 -13.79 7.01 -7.20
C PRO A 84 -13.41 7.74 -8.50
N GLY A 85 -12.15 7.58 -8.91
CA GLY A 85 -11.59 8.24 -10.10
C GLY A 85 -10.74 9.48 -9.78
N ASP A 86 -10.78 10.00 -8.55
CA ASP A 86 -9.90 11.09 -8.13
C ASP A 86 -8.43 10.64 -8.01
N LEU A 87 -7.52 11.61 -8.14
CA LEU A 87 -6.09 11.40 -7.99
C LEU A 87 -5.64 11.57 -6.53
N VAL A 88 -4.96 10.57 -5.98
CA VAL A 88 -4.31 10.61 -4.67
C VAL A 88 -2.79 10.61 -4.85
N LEU A 89 -2.09 11.56 -4.20
CA LEU A 89 -0.63 11.67 -4.23
C LEU A 89 -0.03 11.39 -2.85
N ASP A 90 0.88 10.42 -2.80
CA ASP A 90 1.70 10.12 -1.62
C ASP A 90 3.18 10.08 -2.02
N GLN A 91 3.92 11.15 -1.70
CA GLN A 91 5.34 11.28 -2.03
C GLN A 91 6.24 10.52 -1.04
N MET A 92 5.68 10.01 0.06
CA MET A 92 6.38 9.29 1.13
C MET A 92 5.80 7.88 1.27
N ALA A 93 5.53 7.24 0.13
CA ALA A 93 4.69 6.05 0.03
C ALA A 93 5.11 4.86 0.90
N GLY A 94 6.38 4.77 1.32
CA GLY A 94 6.88 3.69 2.17
C GLY A 94 6.59 2.30 1.57
N SER A 95 5.80 1.49 2.28
CA SER A 95 5.31 0.19 1.77
C SER A 95 4.21 0.28 0.70
N GLY A 96 3.76 1.46 0.33
CA GLY A 96 2.71 1.69 -0.66
C GLY A 96 1.29 1.51 -0.12
N THR A 97 1.07 1.60 1.19
CA THR A 97 -0.25 1.38 1.82
C THR A 97 -1.34 2.26 1.19
N THR A 98 -1.03 3.53 0.90
CA THR A 98 -1.95 4.47 0.23
C THR A 98 -2.36 3.96 -1.16
N ALA A 99 -1.39 3.51 -1.96
CA ALA A 99 -1.66 2.98 -3.31
C ALA A 99 -2.50 1.69 -3.28
N VAL A 100 -2.31 0.85 -2.26
CA VAL A 100 -3.13 -0.36 -2.06
C VAL A 100 -4.58 0.01 -1.74
N GLU A 101 -4.81 1.03 -0.92
CA GLU A 101 -6.17 1.47 -0.56
C GLU A 101 -6.89 2.24 -1.69
N CYS A 102 -6.18 2.71 -2.70
CA CYS A 102 -6.75 3.32 -3.91
C CYS A 102 -7.16 2.31 -5.00
N LYS A 103 -6.93 1.01 -4.78
CA LYS A 103 -7.21 -0.05 -5.76
C LYS A 103 -8.56 -0.70 -5.53
#